data_AF-A0A953S0X4-F1
#
_entry.id   AF-A0A953S0X4-F1
#
_cell.length_a   1.000
_cell.length_b   1.000
_cell.length_c   1.000
_cell.angle_alpha   90.00
_cell.angle_beta   90.00
_cell.angle_gamma   90.00
#
_symmetry.space_group_name_H-M   'P 1'
#
loop_
_entity.id
_entity.type
_entity.pdbx_description
1 polymer ?
#
loop_
_entity_poly.entity_id
_entity_poly.type
_entity_poly.pdbx_seq_one_letter_code
_entity_poly.pdbx_strand_id
1 'polypeptide(L)'
;MIAKMTGAGISRLLSWSRRRQSGQELIEFGLLLTVLVPLLLGTFVTGISIVRGIQTNQMDRDLTDMYIHGADFSSYGMQQVAQRLARGLNLQIGSSFTNNVQSNTNNSGDVLVTVTQIMWIGSTTDGNCVAVGAANCTNHNKFVFTERIKFGNGTLATTNPSSFGDPASGAVITASGIVQSYVTDSRCALPSAAQTAMQNLWQVNTGGRTPLTDGRAVYAVETYVNPMNFNLGIYTSSGVYARYFF
;
A
#
# COMPACT_ATOMS: atom_id res chain seq x y z
N MET A 1 -60.64 -39.24 -46.03
CA MET A 1 -61.26 -37.90 -46.12
C MET A 1 -60.21 -36.89 -45.65
N ILE A 2 -59.40 -36.36 -46.57
CA ILE A 2 -58.29 -35.45 -46.27
C ILE A 2 -58.75 -34.04 -46.63
N ALA A 3 -58.97 -33.19 -45.63
CA ALA A 3 -59.41 -31.82 -45.82
C ALA A 3 -58.26 -30.96 -46.38
N LYS A 4 -58.45 -30.47 -47.60
CA LYS A 4 -57.54 -29.57 -48.32
C LYS A 4 -57.71 -28.15 -47.75
N MET A 5 -56.80 -27.72 -46.88
CA MET A 5 -56.74 -26.33 -46.40
C MET A 5 -56.28 -25.41 -47.54
N THR A 6 -57.09 -24.39 -47.84
CA THR A 6 -56.85 -23.40 -48.90
C THR A 6 -55.91 -22.28 -48.41
N GLY A 7 -55.06 -21.77 -49.31
CA GLY A 7 -53.89 -20.92 -49.03
C GLY A 7 -54.13 -19.59 -48.30
N ALA A 8 -55.37 -19.13 -48.14
CA ALA A 8 -55.69 -17.91 -47.40
C ALA A 8 -55.53 -18.07 -45.87
N GLY A 9 -55.85 -19.25 -45.31
CA GLY A 9 -55.74 -19.51 -43.86
C GLY A 9 -54.31 -19.63 -43.35
N ILE A 10 -53.40 -20.12 -44.20
CA ILE A 10 -51.98 -20.30 -43.89
C ILE A 10 -51.27 -18.93 -43.81
N SER A 11 -51.64 -17.97 -44.67
CA SER A 11 -51.06 -16.61 -44.66
C SER A 11 -51.37 -15.83 -43.37
N ARG A 12 -52.57 -15.98 -42.80
CA ARG A 12 -52.96 -15.33 -41.55
C ARG A 12 -52.25 -15.94 -40.34
N LEU A 13 -52.07 -17.26 -40.29
CA LEU A 13 -51.34 -17.94 -39.21
C LEU A 13 -49.84 -17.61 -39.21
N LEU A 14 -49.22 -17.50 -40.40
CA LEU A 14 -47.84 -17.04 -40.54
C LEU A 14 -47.65 -15.56 -40.14
N SER A 15 -48.66 -14.71 -40.34
CA SER A 15 -48.59 -13.29 -39.94
C SER A 15 -48.61 -13.09 -38.42
N TRP A 16 -49.25 -13.99 -37.67
CA TRP A 16 -49.29 -13.98 -36.21
C TRP A 16 -48.00 -14.55 -35.58
N SER A 17 -47.35 -15.54 -36.21
CA SER A 17 -46.06 -16.04 -35.72
C SER A 17 -44.94 -14.99 -35.86
N ARG A 18 -44.92 -14.21 -36.95
CA ARG A 18 -43.91 -13.14 -37.15
C ARG A 18 -43.95 -12.03 -36.10
N ARG A 19 -45.14 -11.60 -35.66
CA ARG A 19 -45.27 -10.59 -34.58
C ARG A 19 -44.91 -11.13 -33.19
N ARG A 20 -45.02 -12.43 -32.96
CA ARG A 20 -44.57 -13.08 -31.72
C ARG A 20 -43.07 -13.36 -31.71
N GLN A 21 -42.47 -13.62 -32.87
CA GLN A 21 -41.02 -13.79 -33.01
C GLN A 21 -40.25 -12.50 -32.71
N SER A 22 -40.76 -11.33 -33.13
CA SER A 22 -40.10 -10.04 -32.84
C SER A 22 -40.11 -9.64 -31.35
N GLY A 23 -40.97 -10.24 -30.53
CA GLY A 23 -41.04 -9.97 -29.08
C GLY A 23 -40.11 -10.85 -28.24
N GLN A 24 -39.74 -12.04 -28.73
CA GLN A 24 -38.84 -12.95 -28.03
C GLN A 24 -37.39 -12.44 -28.06
N GLU A 25 -36.97 -11.83 -29.17
CA GLU A 25 -35.63 -11.24 -29.31
C GLU A 25 -35.35 -10.12 -28.27
N LEU A 26 -36.38 -9.34 -27.92
CA LEU A 26 -36.28 -8.27 -26.93
C LEU A 26 -36.12 -8.81 -25.49
N ILE A 27 -36.79 -9.91 -25.17
CA ILE A 27 -36.68 -10.57 -23.84
C ILE A 27 -35.32 -11.26 -23.71
N GLU A 28 -34.86 -11.93 -24.77
CA GLU A 28 -33.55 -12.58 -24.81
C GLU A 28 -32.42 -11.55 -24.69
N PHE A 29 -32.51 -10.44 -25.42
CA PHE A 29 -31.57 -9.33 -25.30
C PHE A 29 -31.59 -8.70 -23.89
N GLY A 30 -32.78 -8.54 -23.30
CA GLY A 30 -32.91 -8.06 -21.92
C GLY A 30 -32.23 -8.99 -20.91
N LEU A 31 -32.40 -10.32 -21.05
CA LEU A 31 -31.71 -11.32 -20.24
C LEU A 31 -30.20 -11.29 -20.44
N LEU A 32 -29.71 -11.14 -21.68
CA LEU A 32 -28.28 -10.98 -21.95
C LEU A 32 -27.71 -9.72 -21.29
N LEU A 33 -28.42 -8.59 -21.32
CA LEU A 33 -27.99 -7.36 -20.67
C LEU A 33 -27.88 -7.50 -19.15
N THR A 34 -28.74 -8.29 -18.51
CA THR A 34 -28.68 -8.52 -17.05
C THR A 34 -27.38 -9.22 -16.62
N VAL A 35 -26.75 -9.97 -17.51
CA VAL A 35 -25.44 -10.62 -17.25
C VAL A 35 -24.29 -9.77 -17.77
N LEU A 36 -24.45 -9.18 -18.96
CA LEU A 36 -23.39 -8.43 -19.64
C LEU A 36 -23.02 -7.14 -18.91
N VAL A 37 -24.02 -6.41 -18.39
CA VAL A 37 -23.78 -5.12 -17.71
C VAL A 37 -22.99 -5.31 -16.40
N PRO A 38 -23.36 -6.21 -15.47
CA PRO A 38 -22.55 -6.45 -14.28
C PRO A 38 -21.15 -6.98 -14.59
N LEU A 39 -21.01 -7.83 -15.62
CA LEU A 39 -19.70 -8.37 -16.02
C LEU A 39 -18.79 -7.28 -16.57
N LEU A 40 -19.33 -6.40 -17.41
CA LEU A 40 -18.57 -5.26 -17.94
C LEU A 40 -18.13 -4.34 -16.80
N LEU A 41 -19.04 -3.97 -15.89
CA LEU A 41 -18.69 -3.13 -14.74
C LEU A 41 -17.66 -3.80 -13.82
N GLY A 42 -17.81 -5.10 -13.54
CA GLY A 42 -16.88 -5.86 -12.72
C GLY A 42 -15.46 -5.91 -13.31
N THR A 43 -15.34 -6.10 -14.62
CA THR A 43 -14.03 -6.10 -15.30
C THR A 43 -13.38 -4.72 -15.29
N PHE A 44 -14.16 -3.63 -15.44
CA PHE A 44 -13.64 -2.27 -15.30
C PHE A 44 -13.11 -1.97 -13.90
N VAL A 45 -13.87 -2.29 -12.85
CA VAL A 45 -13.44 -2.05 -11.45
C VAL A 45 -12.17 -2.83 -11.12
N THR A 46 -12.14 -4.09 -11.52
CA THR A 46 -10.98 -4.96 -11.29
C THR A 46 -9.77 -4.46 -12.08
N GLY A 47 -9.95 -4.10 -13.35
CA GLY A 47 -8.89 -3.57 -14.21
C GLY A 47 -8.25 -2.30 -13.64
N ILE A 48 -9.06 -1.35 -13.17
CA ILE A 48 -8.52 -0.13 -12.54
C ILE A 48 -7.79 -0.44 -11.24
N SER A 49 -8.30 -1.37 -10.43
CA SER A 49 -7.64 -1.78 -9.18
C SER A 49 -6.28 -2.43 -9.44
N ILE A 50 -6.16 -3.25 -10.50
CA ILE A 50 -4.87 -3.83 -10.94
C ILE A 50 -3.90 -2.73 -11.39
N VAL A 51 -4.35 -1.76 -12.19
CA VAL A 51 -3.50 -0.65 -12.66
C VAL A 51 -2.98 0.17 -11.49
N ARG A 52 -3.83 0.52 -10.52
CA ARG A 52 -3.41 1.22 -9.28
C ARG A 52 -2.44 0.35 -8.47
N GLY A 53 -2.67 -0.95 -8.42
CA GLY A 53 -1.74 -1.93 -7.82
C GLY A 53 -0.34 -1.84 -8.40
N ILE A 54 -0.22 -1.89 -9.73
CA ILE A 54 1.07 -1.81 -10.43
C ILE A 54 1.74 -0.46 -10.21
N GLN A 55 1.00 0.65 -10.35
CA GLN A 55 1.51 2.00 -10.13
C GLN A 55 2.03 2.19 -8.70
N THR A 56 1.32 1.67 -7.71
CA THR A 56 1.74 1.75 -6.30
C THR A 56 3.03 1.00 -6.07
N ASN A 57 3.19 -0.20 -6.64
CA ASN A 57 4.43 -0.98 -6.50
C ASN A 57 5.62 -0.31 -7.22
N GLN A 58 5.41 0.25 -8.40
CA GLN A 58 6.45 0.98 -9.12
C GLN A 58 6.89 2.23 -8.34
N MET A 59 5.92 3.02 -7.87
CA MET A 59 6.20 4.19 -7.05
C MET A 59 6.95 3.82 -5.77
N ASP A 60 6.47 2.82 -5.01
CA ASP A 60 7.10 2.41 -3.75
C ASP A 60 8.55 1.95 -3.98
N ARG A 61 8.80 1.16 -5.03
CA ARG A 61 10.16 0.75 -5.42
C ARG A 61 11.06 1.94 -5.76
N ASP A 62 10.56 2.89 -6.55
CA ASP A 62 11.34 4.07 -6.95
C ASP A 62 11.63 4.98 -5.74
N LEU A 63 10.69 5.11 -4.80
CA LEU A 63 10.92 5.84 -3.55
C LEU A 63 11.96 5.14 -2.68
N THR A 64 11.90 3.81 -2.57
CA THR A 64 12.90 3.07 -1.80
C THR A 64 14.29 3.20 -2.43
N ASP A 65 14.39 3.14 -3.76
CA ASP A 65 15.66 3.38 -4.45
C ASP A 65 16.20 4.79 -4.20
N MET A 66 15.35 5.81 -4.26
CA MET A 66 15.75 7.17 -3.88
C MET A 66 16.21 7.25 -2.42
N TYR A 67 15.50 6.57 -1.50
CA TYR A 67 15.80 6.61 -0.08
C TYR A 67 17.17 6.02 0.25
N ILE A 68 17.49 4.84 -0.31
CA ILE A 68 18.80 4.19 -0.07
C ILE A 68 19.98 5.01 -0.60
N HIS A 69 19.75 5.86 -1.60
CA HIS A 69 20.75 6.78 -2.15
C HIS A 69 20.80 8.13 -1.41
N GLY A 70 20.10 8.26 -0.28
CA GLY A 70 20.16 9.42 0.60
C GLY A 70 19.13 10.51 0.32
N ALA A 71 18.02 10.20 -0.36
CA ALA A 71 16.92 11.16 -0.50
C ALA A 71 16.25 11.42 0.85
N ASP A 72 16.28 12.68 1.30
CA ASP A 72 15.64 13.11 2.54
C ASP A 72 14.16 13.46 2.31
N PHE A 73 13.27 12.53 2.64
CA PHE A 73 11.82 12.69 2.53
C PHE A 73 11.20 13.58 3.61
N SER A 74 11.97 14.13 4.55
CA SER A 74 11.46 15.13 5.49
C SER A 74 11.41 16.52 4.85
N SER A 75 12.07 16.71 3.70
CA SER A 75 12.07 17.96 2.94
C SER A 75 10.87 18.06 1.97
N TYR A 76 10.36 19.28 1.76
CA TYR A 76 9.24 19.51 0.83
C TYR A 76 9.59 19.14 -0.61
N GLY A 77 10.83 19.42 -1.03
CA GLY A 77 11.31 19.12 -2.36
C GLY A 77 11.22 17.63 -2.70
N MET A 78 11.68 16.76 -1.80
CA MET A 78 11.64 15.31 -2.02
C MET A 78 10.22 14.75 -1.95
N GLN A 79 9.38 15.28 -1.04
CA GLN A 79 7.97 14.88 -1.02
C GLN A 79 7.25 15.29 -2.32
N GLN A 80 7.58 16.44 -2.93
CA GLN A 80 7.07 16.78 -4.26
C GLN A 80 7.54 15.83 -5.36
N VAL A 81 8.78 15.33 -5.30
CA VAL A 81 9.24 14.30 -6.22
C VAL A 81 8.41 13.02 -6.04
N ALA A 82 8.14 12.61 -4.80
CA ALA A 82 7.25 11.48 -4.52
C ALA A 82 5.85 11.69 -5.11
N GLN A 83 5.28 12.89 -4.98
CA GLN A 83 4.00 13.23 -5.62
C GLN A 83 4.03 13.11 -7.15
N ARG A 84 5.16 13.42 -7.80
CA ARG A 84 5.33 13.28 -9.25
C ARG A 84 5.54 11.83 -9.69
N LEU A 85 6.10 10.99 -8.83
CA LEU A 85 6.16 9.53 -9.06
C LEU A 85 4.78 8.90 -8.88
N ALA A 86 4.00 9.40 -7.92
CA ALA A 86 2.64 8.95 -7.61
C ALA A 86 1.55 9.42 -8.62
N ARG A 87 1.91 9.76 -9.86
CA ARG A 87 0.94 10.27 -10.85
C ARG A 87 -0.16 9.26 -11.11
N GLY A 88 -1.40 9.67 -10.86
CA GLY A 88 -2.59 8.82 -10.98
C GLY A 88 -3.05 8.16 -9.69
N LEU A 89 -2.28 8.28 -8.59
CA LEU A 89 -2.65 7.73 -7.27
C LEU A 89 -3.25 8.77 -6.32
N ASN A 90 -3.24 10.05 -6.69
CA ASN A 90 -3.76 11.17 -5.88
C ASN A 90 -3.03 11.34 -4.53
N LEU A 91 -1.70 11.22 -4.53
CA LEU A 91 -0.86 11.68 -3.42
C LEU A 91 -0.84 13.21 -3.41
N GLN A 92 -0.99 13.83 -2.24
CA GLN A 92 -0.92 15.27 -2.07
C GLN A 92 0.00 15.62 -0.90
N ILE A 93 0.85 16.63 -1.11
CA ILE A 93 1.88 17.07 -0.17
C ILE A 93 1.54 18.43 0.46
N GLY A 94 0.41 19.03 0.06
CA GLY A 94 -0.09 20.27 0.64
C GLY A 94 0.77 21.49 0.33
N SER A 95 0.69 22.48 1.22
CA SER A 95 1.44 23.73 1.10
C SER A 95 2.94 23.54 1.29
N SER A 96 3.73 24.38 0.63
CA SER A 96 5.19 24.38 0.78
C SER A 96 5.61 24.67 2.21
N PHE A 97 6.67 23.99 2.65
CA PHE A 97 7.35 24.21 3.91
C PHE A 97 8.87 24.27 3.69
N THR A 98 9.56 25.05 4.52
CA THR A 98 11.00 25.36 4.34
C THR A 98 11.92 24.45 5.16
N ASN A 99 11.49 24.04 6.35
CA ASN A 99 12.26 23.18 7.25
C ASN A 99 11.84 21.72 7.10
N ASN A 100 12.65 20.81 7.60
CA ASN A 100 12.30 19.39 7.62
C ASN A 100 11.05 19.14 8.47
N VAL A 101 10.17 18.27 7.97
CA VAL A 101 8.91 17.88 8.61
C VAL A 101 8.82 16.37 8.66
N GLN A 102 8.83 15.84 9.88
CA GLN A 102 8.77 14.41 10.15
C GLN A 102 7.41 13.79 9.79
N SER A 103 6.33 14.55 10.01
CA SER A 103 4.97 14.11 9.72
C SER A 103 4.22 15.18 8.93
N ASN A 104 4.18 15.03 7.60
CA ASN A 104 3.37 15.85 6.70
C ASN A 104 2.10 15.09 6.30
N THR A 105 1.24 14.82 7.28
CA THR A 105 0.09 13.92 7.14
C THR A 105 -1.27 14.63 7.13
N ASN A 106 -1.28 15.97 7.25
CA ASN A 106 -2.51 16.77 7.24
C ASN A 106 -2.97 17.09 5.81
N ASN A 107 -2.69 16.20 4.87
CA ASN A 107 -3.03 16.38 3.47
C ASN A 107 -4.28 15.58 3.11
N SER A 108 -5.00 16.09 2.12
CA SER A 108 -6.06 15.32 1.46
C SER A 108 -5.45 14.32 0.46
N GLY A 109 -6.28 13.51 -0.18
CA GLY A 109 -5.84 12.54 -1.17
C GLY A 109 -5.94 11.09 -0.69
N ASP A 110 -5.42 10.18 -1.49
CA ASP A 110 -5.68 8.75 -1.33
C ASP A 110 -4.44 7.94 -0.92
N VAL A 111 -3.30 8.59 -0.71
CA VAL A 111 -2.02 7.90 -0.49
C VAL A 111 -1.40 8.30 0.85
N LEU A 112 -0.88 7.32 1.56
CA LEU A 112 0.03 7.49 2.69
C LEU A 112 1.34 6.82 2.38
N VAL A 113 2.44 7.55 2.52
CA VAL A 113 3.80 7.01 2.42
C VAL A 113 4.45 7.08 3.78
N THR A 114 5.09 5.99 4.17
CA THR A 114 5.81 5.85 5.42
C THR A 114 7.22 5.36 5.13
N VAL A 115 8.21 6.19 5.44
CA VAL A 115 9.63 5.92 5.26
C VAL A 115 10.24 5.56 6.61
N THR A 116 11.01 4.49 6.65
CA THR A 116 11.54 3.93 7.90
C THR A 116 12.94 3.39 7.71
N GLN A 117 13.84 3.74 8.62
CA GLN A 117 15.14 3.09 8.76
C GLN A 117 15.18 2.27 10.04
N ILE A 118 15.57 1.00 9.92
CA ILE A 118 15.61 0.04 11.02
C ILE A 118 17.03 -0.48 11.15
N MET A 119 17.61 -0.44 12.35
CA MET A 119 18.97 -0.91 12.60
C MET A 119 18.97 -2.12 13.53
N TRP A 120 19.87 -3.07 13.28
CA TRP A 120 20.16 -4.12 14.26
C TRP A 120 21.16 -3.61 15.29
N ILE A 121 20.78 -3.67 16.56
CA ILE A 121 21.70 -3.46 17.69
C ILE A 121 22.18 -4.83 18.15
N GLY A 122 23.49 -5.02 18.11
CA GLY A 122 24.14 -6.27 18.45
C GLY A 122 24.20 -6.57 19.94
N SER A 123 25.16 -7.42 20.31
CA SER A 123 25.45 -7.81 21.69
C SER A 123 25.91 -6.62 22.52
N THR A 124 25.84 -6.74 23.84
CA THR A 124 26.37 -5.75 24.80
C THR A 124 27.88 -5.50 24.67
N THR A 125 28.58 -6.39 23.96
CA THR A 125 30.01 -6.31 23.63
C THR A 125 30.30 -5.58 22.31
N ASP A 126 29.27 -5.27 21.51
CA ASP A 126 29.44 -4.70 20.18
C ASP A 126 29.50 -3.16 20.21
N GLY A 127 29.93 -2.55 19.10
CA GLY A 127 30.31 -1.13 19.03
C GLY A 127 29.24 -0.16 19.54
N ASN A 128 27.98 -0.36 19.13
CA ASN A 128 26.87 0.50 19.56
C ASN A 128 26.63 0.43 21.07
N CYS A 129 26.67 -0.78 21.66
CA CYS A 129 26.48 -0.96 23.09
C CYS A 129 27.70 -0.53 23.92
N VAL A 130 28.91 -0.73 23.41
CA VAL A 130 30.15 -0.27 24.06
C VAL A 130 30.19 1.26 24.14
N ALA A 131 29.76 1.95 23.08
CA ALA A 131 29.74 3.42 23.04
C ALA A 131 28.86 4.05 24.12
N VAL A 132 27.77 3.38 24.52
CA VAL A 132 26.86 3.85 25.59
C VAL A 132 27.10 3.18 26.95
N GLY A 133 27.98 2.19 26.99
CA GLY A 133 28.19 1.30 28.13
C GLY A 133 27.18 0.15 28.17
N ALA A 134 27.66 -1.08 28.38
CA ALA A 134 26.87 -2.32 28.32
C ALA A 134 25.61 -2.30 29.20
N ALA A 135 25.68 -1.68 30.38
CA ALA A 135 24.54 -1.56 31.32
C ALA A 135 23.41 -0.65 30.80
N ASN A 136 23.73 0.28 29.89
CA ASN A 136 22.77 1.22 29.32
C ASN A 136 22.22 0.76 27.97
N CYS A 137 22.73 -0.34 27.40
CA CYS A 137 22.30 -0.85 26.10
C CYS A 137 21.00 -1.65 26.21
N THR A 138 19.88 -0.97 26.45
CA THR A 138 18.57 -1.59 26.65
C THR A 138 18.06 -2.35 25.42
N ASN A 139 18.48 -1.93 24.23
CA ASN A 139 18.04 -2.51 22.96
C ASN A 139 19.02 -3.51 22.33
N HIS A 140 19.97 -4.05 23.09
CA HIS A 140 20.84 -5.12 22.60
C HIS A 140 20.04 -6.31 22.04
N ASN A 141 20.53 -6.91 20.96
CA ASN A 141 19.90 -8.00 20.21
C ASN A 141 18.46 -7.70 19.73
N LYS A 142 18.18 -6.45 19.37
CA LYS A 142 16.86 -6.02 18.85
C LYS A 142 17.00 -5.13 17.63
N PHE A 143 15.98 -5.15 16.79
CA PHE A 143 15.80 -4.14 15.76
C PHE A 143 15.24 -2.86 16.35
N VAL A 144 15.79 -1.71 15.98
CA VAL A 144 15.36 -0.39 16.47
C VAL A 144 15.07 0.55 15.32
N PHE A 145 14.10 1.43 15.50
CA PHE A 145 13.88 2.54 14.59
C PHE A 145 15.02 3.55 14.74
N THR A 146 15.57 3.98 13.61
CA THR A 146 16.59 5.03 13.54
C THR A 146 16.09 6.23 12.74
N GLU A 147 15.13 6.02 11.85
CA GLU A 147 14.43 7.08 11.14
C GLU A 147 12.97 6.68 10.89
N ARG A 148 12.06 7.67 10.96
CA ARG A 148 10.64 7.50 10.70
C ARG A 148 10.02 8.79 10.17
N ILE A 149 9.59 8.78 8.91
CA ILE A 149 8.92 9.91 8.25
C ILE A 149 7.58 9.44 7.69
N LYS A 150 6.54 10.29 7.79
CA LYS A 150 5.23 10.02 7.20
C LYS A 150 4.74 11.22 6.42
N PHE A 151 4.19 10.99 5.23
CA PHE A 151 3.55 12.04 4.44
C PHE A 151 2.40 11.53 3.58
N GLY A 152 1.49 12.44 3.22
CA GLY A 152 0.26 12.14 2.49
C GLY A 152 -0.98 12.24 3.39
N ASN A 153 -1.96 11.37 3.18
CA ASN A 153 -3.21 11.38 3.95
C ASN A 153 -3.06 10.63 5.28
N GLY A 154 -2.99 11.38 6.37
CA GLY A 154 -2.85 10.87 7.74
C GLY A 154 -4.03 10.08 8.28
N THR A 155 -5.25 10.25 7.72
CA THR A 155 -6.41 9.45 8.14
C THR A 155 -6.22 7.96 7.83
N LEU A 156 -5.38 7.65 6.83
CA LEU A 156 -5.01 6.30 6.45
C LEU A 156 -4.02 5.68 7.44
N ALA A 157 -3.26 6.48 8.20
CA ALA A 157 -2.26 5.98 9.12
C ALA A 157 -2.87 5.26 10.33
N THR A 158 -4.08 5.66 10.72
CA THR A 158 -4.84 5.03 11.82
C THR A 158 -5.53 3.75 11.36
N THR A 159 -6.06 3.74 10.13
CA THR A 159 -6.83 2.62 9.58
C THR A 159 -5.96 1.54 8.96
N ASN A 160 -4.77 1.91 8.47
CA ASN A 160 -3.81 1.04 7.82
C ASN A 160 -2.42 1.31 8.41
N PRO A 161 -2.16 0.87 9.65
CA PRO A 161 -0.89 1.08 10.29
C PRO A 161 0.23 0.36 9.53
N SER A 162 1.41 0.99 9.54
CA SER A 162 2.66 0.40 9.04
C SER A 162 2.90 -0.98 9.63
N SER A 163 3.38 -1.91 8.81
CA SER A 163 3.65 -3.29 9.24
C SER A 163 4.80 -3.38 10.25
N PHE A 164 5.72 -2.42 10.21
CA PHE A 164 6.78 -2.28 11.20
C PHE A 164 6.29 -1.63 12.50
N GLY A 165 5.11 -1.00 12.48
CA GLY A 165 4.59 -0.18 13.58
C GLY A 165 5.29 1.17 13.67
N ASP A 166 5.16 1.84 14.82
CA ASP A 166 5.79 3.13 15.11
C ASP A 166 6.63 3.03 16.39
N PRO A 167 7.64 3.90 16.57
CA PRO A 167 8.28 4.09 17.87
C PRO A 167 7.21 4.33 18.94
N ALA A 168 7.39 3.71 20.11
CA ALA A 168 6.41 3.81 21.18
C ALA A 168 6.27 5.25 21.68
N SER A 169 5.09 5.57 22.23
CA SER A 169 4.80 6.91 22.73
C SER A 169 5.87 7.39 23.71
N GLY A 170 6.39 8.60 23.48
CA GLY A 170 7.46 9.20 24.26
C GLY A 170 8.88 8.92 23.75
N ALA A 171 9.06 8.19 22.65
CA ALA A 171 10.31 8.20 21.90
C ALA A 171 10.53 9.58 21.26
N VAL A 172 11.77 10.07 21.26
CA VAL A 172 12.11 11.39 20.71
C VAL A 172 12.47 11.24 19.24
N ILE A 173 11.71 11.92 18.38
CA ILE A 173 11.95 11.95 16.93
C ILE A 173 12.17 13.41 16.51
N THR A 174 13.25 13.67 15.79
CA THR A 174 13.56 15.01 15.28
C THR A 174 12.65 15.39 14.12
N ALA A 175 12.66 16.67 13.73
CA ALA A 175 11.92 17.15 12.57
C ALA A 175 12.37 16.50 11.24
N SER A 176 13.61 16.00 11.17
CA SER A 176 14.12 15.21 10.04
C SER A 176 13.73 13.73 10.10
N GLY A 177 12.91 13.30 11.06
CA GLY A 177 12.53 11.90 11.22
C GLY A 177 13.54 11.03 11.95
N ILE A 178 14.72 11.55 12.33
CA ILE A 178 15.75 10.78 13.05
C ILE A 178 15.28 10.49 14.47
N VAL A 179 15.28 9.20 14.84
CA VAL A 179 14.97 8.71 16.19
C VAL A 179 16.19 8.87 17.08
N GLN A 180 16.03 9.51 18.23
CA GLN A 180 17.11 9.76 19.17
C GLN A 180 17.25 8.63 20.20
N SER A 181 18.44 8.47 20.76
CA SER A 181 18.72 7.52 21.85
C SER A 181 18.28 6.07 21.56
N TYR A 182 18.28 5.66 20.28
CA TYR A 182 17.76 4.37 19.82
C TYR A 182 18.46 3.16 20.43
N VAL A 183 19.67 3.31 20.98
CA VAL A 183 20.40 2.23 21.67
C VAL A 183 19.92 2.05 23.12
N THR A 184 19.63 3.16 23.80
CA THR A 184 19.37 3.19 25.25
C THR A 184 17.90 3.24 25.61
N ASP A 185 17.05 3.81 24.75
CA ASP A 185 15.60 3.95 24.96
C ASP A 185 14.83 2.75 24.39
N SER A 186 14.21 1.96 25.27
CA SER A 186 13.40 0.80 24.89
C SER A 186 12.21 1.11 24.00
N ARG A 187 11.74 2.37 23.97
CA ARG A 187 10.62 2.83 23.13
C ARG A 187 10.98 2.88 21.64
N CYS A 188 12.26 2.89 21.32
CA CYS A 188 12.75 2.90 19.94
C CYS A 188 12.83 1.49 19.33
N ALA A 189 12.64 0.44 20.12
CA ALA A 189 12.61 -0.93 19.61
C ALA A 189 11.34 -1.16 18.77
N LEU A 190 11.46 -2.00 17.74
CA LEU A 190 10.30 -2.46 16.97
C LEU A 190 9.31 -3.20 17.91
N PRO A 191 7.99 -3.12 17.64
CA PRO A 191 6.98 -3.93 18.30
C PRO A 191 7.23 -5.43 18.12
N SER A 192 6.73 -6.26 19.04
CA SER A 192 7.04 -7.70 19.09
C SER A 192 6.78 -8.45 17.77
N ALA A 193 5.67 -8.16 17.09
CA ALA A 193 5.35 -8.79 15.81
C ALA A 193 6.36 -8.43 14.71
N ALA A 194 6.75 -7.15 14.64
CA ALA A 194 7.73 -6.66 13.68
C ALA A 194 9.15 -7.16 14.01
N GLN A 195 9.51 -7.28 15.30
CA GLN A 195 10.77 -7.90 15.73
C GLN A 195 10.89 -9.34 15.22
N THR A 196 9.86 -10.17 15.46
CA THR A 196 9.87 -11.56 15.01
C THR A 196 9.96 -11.65 13.49
N ALA A 197 9.21 -10.82 12.76
CA ALA A 197 9.28 -10.79 11.30
C ALA A 197 10.68 -10.41 10.80
N MET A 198 11.30 -9.39 11.39
CA MET A 198 12.65 -8.95 11.03
C MET A 198 13.72 -10.01 11.39
N GLN A 199 13.64 -10.62 12.57
CA GLN A 199 14.57 -11.68 12.99
C GLN A 199 14.50 -12.89 12.06
N ASN A 200 13.30 -13.31 11.65
CA ASN A 200 13.12 -14.42 10.72
C ASN A 200 13.69 -14.14 9.31
N LEU A 201 13.80 -12.86 8.92
CA LEU A 201 14.35 -12.47 7.62
C LEU A 201 15.86 -12.22 7.67
N TRP A 202 16.34 -11.60 8.74
CA TRP A 202 17.64 -10.92 8.80
C TRP A 202 18.58 -11.43 9.89
N GLN A 203 18.09 -12.25 10.82
CA GLN A 203 18.89 -12.90 11.87
C GLN A 203 18.93 -14.41 11.68
N VAL A 204 18.91 -14.87 10.42
CA VAL A 204 18.96 -16.29 10.06
C VAL A 204 20.33 -16.68 9.50
N ASN A 205 20.86 -17.82 9.97
CA ASN A 205 22.11 -18.42 9.49
C ASN A 205 21.88 -19.53 8.45
N THR A 206 20.63 -19.72 8.00
CA THR A 206 20.24 -20.84 7.13
C THR A 206 20.35 -20.44 5.66
N GLY A 207 20.88 -21.33 4.82
CA GLY A 207 20.93 -21.12 3.36
C GLY A 207 22.01 -20.14 2.88
N GLY A 208 23.14 -20.04 3.60
CA GLY A 208 24.29 -19.21 3.20
C GLY A 208 24.12 -17.71 3.43
N ARG A 209 23.08 -17.30 4.18
CA ARG A 209 22.86 -15.90 4.57
C ARG A 209 23.60 -15.62 5.87
N THR A 210 24.31 -14.50 5.92
CA THR A 210 24.92 -14.00 7.15
C THR A 210 23.94 -13.05 7.85
N PRO A 211 23.67 -13.26 9.15
CA PRO A 211 22.87 -12.34 9.94
C PRO A 211 23.38 -10.91 9.87
N LEU A 212 22.46 -9.97 10.02
CA LEU A 212 22.84 -8.56 10.16
C LEU A 212 23.74 -8.39 11.38
N THR A 213 24.88 -7.75 11.15
CA THR A 213 25.83 -7.37 12.19
C THR A 213 25.42 -6.05 12.85
N ASP A 214 25.98 -5.76 14.01
CA ASP A 214 25.73 -4.52 14.74
C ASP A 214 25.91 -3.28 13.83
N GLY A 215 24.96 -2.35 13.91
CA GLY A 215 25.01 -1.10 13.15
C GLY A 215 24.61 -1.20 11.68
N ARG A 216 24.22 -2.38 11.19
CA ARG A 216 23.64 -2.52 9.85
C ARG A 216 22.18 -2.10 9.85
N ALA A 217 21.82 -1.24 8.91
CA ALA A 217 20.49 -0.70 8.73
C ALA A 217 19.78 -1.34 7.53
N VAL A 218 18.46 -1.46 7.65
CA VAL A 218 17.49 -1.81 6.62
C VAL A 218 16.67 -0.56 6.34
N TYR A 219 16.54 -0.23 5.07
CA TYR A 219 15.77 0.92 4.61
C TYR A 219 14.46 0.40 4.04
N ALA A 220 13.33 0.92 4.50
CA ALA A 220 12.02 0.49 4.05
C ALA A 220 11.12 1.68 3.74
N VAL A 221 10.37 1.55 2.64
CA VAL A 221 9.24 2.43 2.33
C VAL A 221 7.99 1.56 2.28
N GLU A 222 6.93 2.10 2.87
CA GLU A 222 5.61 1.49 2.88
C GLU A 222 4.62 2.50 2.32
N THR A 223 3.92 2.10 1.26
CA THR A 223 2.88 2.91 0.64
C THR A 223 1.53 2.23 0.79
N TYR A 224 0.56 2.99 1.29
CA TYR A 224 -0.84 2.61 1.27
C TYR A 224 -1.65 3.54 0.38
N VAL A 225 -2.51 2.96 -0.44
CA VAL A 225 -3.43 3.68 -1.32
C VAL A 225 -4.87 3.25 -1.02
N ASN A 226 -5.70 4.23 -0.67
CA ASN A 226 -7.12 4.08 -0.38
C ASN A 226 -7.87 3.53 -1.62
N PRO A 227 -8.82 2.60 -1.46
CA PRO A 227 -9.65 2.11 -2.57
C PRO A 227 -10.39 3.25 -3.26
N MET A 228 -10.82 2.99 -4.50
CA MET A 228 -11.70 3.94 -5.17
C MET A 228 -13.06 3.96 -4.47
N ASN A 229 -13.70 5.12 -4.42
CA ASN A 229 -15.04 5.28 -3.84
C ASN A 229 -16.18 4.66 -4.69
N PHE A 230 -15.88 3.61 -5.46
CA PHE A 230 -16.82 2.93 -6.33
C PHE A 230 -17.21 1.59 -5.72
N ASN A 231 -18.49 1.47 -5.34
CA ASN A 231 -19.05 0.29 -4.70
C ASN A 231 -20.30 -0.15 -5.48
N LEU A 232 -20.24 -1.33 -6.09
CA LEU A 232 -21.37 -1.97 -6.77
C LEU A 232 -21.89 -3.19 -5.98
N GLY A 233 -21.96 -3.08 -4.66
CA GLY A 233 -22.46 -4.11 -3.75
C GLY A 233 -21.52 -5.30 -3.63
N ILE A 234 -21.44 -6.12 -4.68
CA ILE A 234 -20.59 -7.32 -4.77
C ILE A 234 -19.18 -7.04 -5.31
N TYR A 235 -19.00 -5.92 -6.02
CA TYR A 235 -17.67 -5.47 -6.49
C TYR A 235 -17.21 -4.32 -5.61
N THR A 236 -16.36 -4.64 -4.63
CA THR A 236 -15.70 -3.66 -3.76
C THR A 236 -14.24 -3.52 -4.18
N SER A 237 -13.77 -2.27 -4.34
CA SER A 237 -12.34 -1.99 -4.49
C SER A 237 -11.69 -2.10 -3.11
N SER A 238 -10.58 -2.84 -3.00
CA SER A 238 -9.75 -2.89 -1.78
C SER A 238 -8.59 -1.92 -1.88
N GLY A 239 -8.11 -1.42 -0.74
CA GLY A 239 -6.88 -0.63 -0.69
C GLY A 239 -5.68 -1.41 -1.19
N VAL A 240 -4.69 -0.69 -1.71
CA VAL A 240 -3.43 -1.28 -2.19
C VAL A 240 -2.36 -0.97 -1.16
N TYR A 241 -1.61 -2.00 -0.75
CA TYR A 241 -0.44 -1.86 0.11
C TYR A 241 0.79 -2.36 -0.65
N ALA A 242 1.83 -1.54 -0.71
CA ALA A 242 3.14 -1.91 -1.24
C ALA A 242 4.21 -1.64 -0.19
N ARG A 243 5.25 -2.48 -0.20
CA ARG A 243 6.41 -2.33 0.66
C ARG A 243 7.64 -2.87 -0.03
N TYR A 244 8.67 -2.05 -0.13
CA TYR A 244 10.02 -2.43 -0.55
C TYR A 244 11.03 -2.09 0.54
N PHE A 245 12.02 -2.98 0.69
CA PHE A 245 13.13 -2.79 1.61
C PHE A 245 14.44 -3.28 1.00
N PHE A 246 15.55 -2.69 1.45
CA PHE A 246 16.92 -3.06 1.09
C PHE A 246 17.79 -3.20 2.34
#